data_AF-A0A6I1G1P3-F1
#
_entry.id   AF-A0A6I1G1P3-F1
#
_cell.length_a   1.000
_cell.length_b   1.000
_cell.length_c   1.000
_cell.angle_alpha   90.00
_cell.angle_beta   90.00
_cell.angle_gamma   90.00
#
_symmetry.space_group_name_H-M   'P 1'
#
loop_
_entity.id
_entity.type
_entity.pdbx_description
1 polymer ?
#
loop_
_entity_poly.entity_id
_entity_poly.type
_entity_poly.pdbx_seq_one_letter_code
_entity_poly.pdbx_strand_id
1 'polypeptide(L)'
;MTTMAAEAPAWSIDLVGRPAVVDQEITTVTALRGSEVFTAREPGTGREGATVVLLPVTGEFVEMPDVIPSGVKGYWLGPVEAVTRVHETFSVFVLCGSTVRRLVMPVAKADARHLVTGRATEGERAAMGALLAEARAHHATRSEHEAWREQVVAEAHGEADDREWCGEFDDFMARVGLPRKRAIFNGCNVGAARPAGGPNIS
;
A
#
# COMPACT_ATOMS: atom_id res chain seq x y z
N MET A 1 41.44 1.22 28.14
CA MET A 1 40.39 1.96 27.40
C MET A 1 39.13 1.13 27.46
N THR A 2 38.16 1.57 28.27
CA THR A 2 36.85 0.91 28.37
C THR A 2 35.97 1.56 27.32
N THR A 3 35.65 0.84 26.25
CA THR A 3 34.70 1.30 25.24
C THR A 3 33.34 1.41 25.92
N MET A 4 32.85 2.63 26.13
CA MET A 4 31.46 2.83 26.53
C MET A 4 30.59 2.30 25.39
N ALA A 5 29.90 1.19 25.64
CA ALA A 5 28.77 0.83 24.81
C ALA A 5 27.81 2.02 24.82
N ALA A 6 27.49 2.57 23.65
CA ALA A 6 26.45 3.59 23.54
C ALA A 6 25.19 3.05 24.23
N GLU A 7 24.63 3.80 25.17
CA GLU A 7 23.31 3.49 25.73
C GLU A 7 22.36 3.29 24.56
N ALA A 8 21.84 2.07 24.42
CA ALA A 8 20.80 1.80 23.46
C ALA A 8 19.64 2.77 23.75
N PRO A 9 18.99 3.35 22.72
CA PRO A 9 17.86 4.25 22.93
C PRO A 9 16.83 3.59 23.86
N ALA A 10 16.20 4.39 24.72
CA ALA A 10 15.32 3.92 25.80
C ALA A 10 14.12 3.04 25.35
N TRP A 11 13.86 2.97 24.05
CA TRP A 11 12.97 2.00 23.44
C TRP A 11 13.82 1.00 22.64
N SER A 12 14.03 -0.20 23.20
CA SER A 12 14.58 -1.29 22.42
C SER A 12 13.47 -1.86 21.52
N ILE A 13 13.83 -2.17 20.28
CA ILE A 13 12.93 -2.89 19.37
C ILE A 13 12.80 -4.31 19.89
N ASP A 14 11.60 -4.70 20.33
CA ASP A 14 11.31 -6.12 20.52
C ASP A 14 11.22 -6.80 19.15
N LEU A 15 12.03 -7.84 18.99
CA LEU A 15 12.26 -8.53 17.75
C LEU A 15 11.48 -9.84 17.67
N VAL A 16 11.20 -10.50 18.79
CA VAL A 16 10.43 -11.77 18.78
C VAL A 16 8.93 -11.44 18.69
N GLY A 17 8.19 -12.22 17.90
CA GLY A 17 6.77 -11.96 17.61
C GLY A 17 6.53 -10.84 16.60
N ARG A 18 7.59 -10.20 16.10
CA ARG A 18 7.50 -9.12 15.10
C ARG A 18 7.26 -9.69 13.70
N PRO A 19 6.39 -9.06 12.88
CA PRO A 19 6.29 -9.38 11.47
C PRO A 19 7.60 -9.07 10.72
N ALA A 20 7.97 -9.95 9.80
CA ALA A 20 9.17 -9.80 8.98
C ALA A 20 8.90 -10.24 7.54
N VAL A 21 9.72 -9.79 6.61
CA VAL A 21 9.71 -10.26 5.21
C VAL A 21 10.97 -11.07 4.96
N VAL A 22 10.77 -12.29 4.47
CA VAL A 22 11.84 -13.20 4.02
C VAL A 22 11.42 -13.79 2.69
N ASP A 23 12.28 -13.68 1.68
CA ASP A 23 12.02 -14.22 0.33
C ASP A 23 10.60 -13.87 -0.17
N GLN A 24 10.27 -12.57 -0.09
CA GLN A 24 8.98 -11.97 -0.49
C GLN A 24 7.75 -12.43 0.31
N GLU A 25 7.90 -13.16 1.41
CA GLU A 25 6.76 -13.59 2.23
C GLU A 25 6.78 -12.94 3.60
N ILE A 26 5.59 -12.55 4.06
CA ILE A 26 5.40 -12.05 5.42
C ILE A 26 5.37 -13.25 6.37
N THR A 27 6.25 -13.21 7.35
CA THR A 27 6.39 -14.20 8.42
C THR A 27 6.49 -13.49 9.77
N THR A 28 6.69 -14.26 10.84
CA THR A 28 6.89 -13.73 12.19
C THR A 28 8.22 -14.22 12.72
N VAL A 29 8.99 -13.34 13.35
CA VAL A 29 10.24 -13.72 14.03
C VAL A 29 9.90 -14.57 15.26
N THR A 30 10.49 -15.74 15.37
CA THR A 30 10.24 -16.69 16.46
C THR A 30 11.39 -16.73 17.46
N ALA A 31 12.62 -16.48 17.04
CA ALA A 31 13.78 -16.44 17.91
C ALA A 31 14.94 -15.64 17.30
N LEU A 32 15.90 -15.28 18.15
CA LEU A 32 17.19 -14.72 17.77
C LEU A 32 18.31 -15.54 18.39
N ARG A 33 19.38 -15.79 17.64
CA ARG A 33 20.63 -16.39 18.16
C ARG A 33 21.82 -15.65 17.57
N GLY A 34 22.45 -14.79 18.37
CA GLY A 34 23.51 -13.92 17.87
C GLY A 34 22.98 -13.00 16.77
N SER A 35 23.56 -13.08 15.56
CA SER A 35 23.13 -12.33 14.38
C SER A 35 22.06 -13.06 13.54
N GLU A 36 21.70 -14.28 13.91
CA GLU A 36 20.71 -15.07 13.18
C GLU A 36 19.29 -14.79 13.67
N VAL A 37 18.38 -14.63 12.70
CA VAL A 37 16.95 -14.45 12.89
C VAL A 37 16.24 -15.72 12.44
N PHE A 38 15.43 -16.28 13.33
CA PHE A 38 14.58 -17.44 13.05
C PHE A 38 13.14 -16.96 12.86
N THR A 39 12.43 -17.57 11.91
CA THR A 39 11.07 -17.16 11.57
C THR A 39 10.11 -18.35 11.59
N ALA A 40 8.81 -18.06 11.68
CA ALA A 40 7.76 -19.08 11.67
C ALA A 40 7.72 -19.86 10.35
N ARG A 41 8.23 -19.28 9.25
CA ARG A 41 8.31 -19.94 7.94
C ARG A 41 9.29 -21.11 7.96
N GLU A 42 10.47 -20.89 8.55
CA GLU A 42 11.54 -21.89 8.65
C GLU A 42 12.11 -21.90 10.09
N PRO A 43 11.40 -22.48 11.07
CA PRO A 43 11.78 -22.38 12.48
C PRO A 43 13.15 -23.00 12.82
N GLY A 44 13.65 -23.90 11.97
CA GLY A 44 14.94 -24.57 12.14
C GLY A 44 16.12 -23.90 11.42
N THR A 45 15.86 -22.92 10.56
CA THR A 45 16.89 -22.30 9.71
C THR A 45 17.11 -20.85 10.14
N GLY A 46 18.31 -20.57 10.66
CA GLY A 46 18.74 -19.21 10.95
C GLY A 46 19.00 -18.44 9.65
N ARG A 47 18.48 -17.22 9.55
CA ARG A 47 18.79 -16.29 8.47
C ARG A 47 19.66 -15.16 9.00
N GLU A 48 20.61 -14.68 8.21
CA GLU A 48 21.41 -13.53 8.59
C GLU A 48 20.51 -12.31 8.75
N GLY A 49 20.60 -11.60 9.88
CA GLY A 49 19.68 -10.51 10.18
C GLY A 49 19.62 -9.40 9.13
N ALA A 50 20.68 -9.18 8.35
CA ALA A 50 20.68 -8.22 7.23
C ALA A 50 19.77 -8.65 6.07
N THR A 51 19.53 -9.94 5.90
CA THR A 51 18.68 -10.51 4.83
C THR A 51 17.20 -10.53 5.20
N VAL A 52 16.87 -10.24 6.45
CA VAL A 52 15.50 -10.25 6.98
C VAL A 52 15.03 -8.82 7.18
N VAL A 53 13.96 -8.42 6.51
CA VAL A 53 13.36 -7.09 6.71
C VAL A 53 12.36 -7.18 7.85
N LEU A 54 12.68 -6.55 8.97
CA LEU A 54 11.79 -6.50 10.14
C LEU A 54 10.77 -5.40 9.93
N LEU A 55 9.47 -5.71 9.95
CA LEU A 55 8.43 -4.71 9.76
C LEU A 55 8.07 -4.01 11.08
N PRO A 56 7.62 -2.75 11.04
CA PRO A 56 7.07 -2.09 12.23
C PRO A 56 5.79 -2.78 12.72
N VAL A 57 5.52 -2.66 14.01
CA VAL A 57 4.24 -3.12 14.61
C VAL A 57 3.31 -1.95 14.88
N THR A 58 2.03 -2.25 15.04
CA THR A 58 1.00 -1.24 15.31
C THR A 58 1.37 -0.36 16.51
N GLY A 59 1.34 0.95 16.29
CA GLY A 59 1.67 1.97 17.28
C GLY A 59 3.16 2.28 17.42
N GLU A 60 4.02 1.76 16.55
CA GLU A 60 5.39 2.27 16.45
C GLU A 60 5.43 3.58 15.68
N PHE A 61 6.14 4.55 16.24
CA PHE A 61 6.34 5.83 15.59
C PHE A 61 7.45 5.69 14.56
N VAL A 62 7.13 5.97 13.30
CA VAL A 62 8.04 5.82 12.16
C VAL A 62 8.35 7.17 11.55
N GLU A 63 9.62 7.35 11.18
CA GLU A 63 10.06 8.47 10.34
C GLU A 63 10.54 7.93 9.00
N MET A 64 9.87 8.34 7.93
CA MET A 64 10.16 7.89 6.57
C MET A 64 10.55 9.13 5.75
N PRO A 65 11.85 9.50 5.75
CA PRO A 65 12.32 10.68 5.03
C PRO A 65 12.20 10.50 3.50
N ASP A 66 12.30 9.27 3.00
CA ASP A 66 12.44 8.99 1.56
C ASP A 66 11.15 8.51 0.86
N VAL A 67 9.98 9.01 1.27
CA VAL A 67 8.67 8.72 0.63
C VAL A 67 8.09 9.95 -0.05
N ILE A 68 7.33 9.74 -1.14
CA ILE A 68 6.71 10.79 -1.96
C ILE A 68 5.18 10.78 -1.76
N PRO A 69 4.54 11.95 -1.52
CA PRO A 69 5.15 13.26 -1.25
C PRO A 69 5.85 13.31 0.12
N SER A 70 6.91 14.13 0.18
CA SER A 70 8.03 14.12 1.15
C SER A 70 7.69 13.84 2.62
N GLY A 71 8.54 13.02 3.26
CA GLY A 71 8.74 12.97 4.71
C GLY A 71 7.50 12.60 5.50
N VAL A 72 7.17 11.32 5.60
CA VAL A 72 6.06 10.89 6.43
C VAL A 72 6.56 10.60 7.85
N LYS A 73 5.92 11.24 8.84
CA LYS A 73 6.09 10.94 10.26
C LYS A 73 4.73 10.60 10.87
N GLY A 74 4.67 9.53 11.63
CA GLY A 74 3.41 9.10 12.23
C GLY A 74 3.49 7.71 12.85
N TYR A 75 2.36 7.23 13.33
CA TYR A 75 2.26 5.90 13.90
C TYR A 75 1.93 4.87 12.82
N TRP A 76 2.78 3.86 12.71
CA TRP A 76 2.51 2.69 11.90
C TRP A 76 1.25 2.00 12.40
N LEU A 77 0.26 1.82 11.51
CA LEU A 77 -0.93 1.04 11.82
C LEU A 77 -0.73 -0.40 11.36
N GLY A 78 -0.37 -0.59 10.10
CA GLY A 78 -0.12 -1.91 9.52
C GLY A 78 -0.33 -1.96 8.01
N PRO A 79 -0.14 -3.13 7.39
CA PRO A 79 -0.47 -3.34 5.98
C PRO A 79 -1.95 -3.07 5.68
N VAL A 80 -2.24 -2.53 4.49
CA VAL A 80 -3.62 -2.25 4.05
C VAL A 80 -4.42 -3.55 3.93
N GLU A 81 -3.79 -4.60 3.42
CA GLU A 81 -4.39 -5.93 3.30
C GLU A 81 -3.70 -6.90 4.26
N ALA A 82 -4.37 -7.98 4.65
CA ALA A 82 -3.71 -9.09 5.33
C ALA A 82 -2.91 -9.90 4.29
N VAL A 83 -1.79 -9.33 3.86
CA VAL A 83 -0.97 -9.91 2.78
C VAL A 83 -0.05 -10.99 3.34
N THR A 84 0.04 -12.13 2.66
CA THR A 84 1.02 -13.19 2.98
C THR A 84 2.28 -13.09 2.12
N ARG A 85 2.18 -12.48 0.93
CA ARG A 85 3.30 -12.29 -0.01
C ARG A 85 3.38 -10.85 -0.51
N VAL A 86 4.56 -10.26 -0.41
CA VAL A 86 4.85 -8.90 -0.87
C VAL A 86 5.81 -8.94 -2.05
N HIS A 87 5.60 -8.06 -3.03
CA HIS A 87 6.56 -7.85 -4.12
C HIS A 87 7.64 -6.86 -3.67
N GLU A 88 8.14 -6.03 -4.58
CA GLU A 88 9.09 -4.95 -4.25
C GLU A 88 8.45 -3.85 -3.38
N THR A 89 7.12 -3.72 -3.46
CA THR A 89 6.35 -2.74 -2.69
C THR A 89 5.10 -3.36 -2.07
N PHE A 90 4.58 -2.72 -1.02
CA PHE A 90 3.30 -3.04 -0.39
C PHE A 90 2.62 -1.78 0.13
N SER A 91 1.29 -1.82 0.27
CA SER A 91 0.53 -0.68 0.80
C SER A 91 0.39 -0.78 2.33
N VAL A 92 0.56 0.35 3.02
CA VAL A 92 0.46 0.45 4.48
C VAL A 92 -0.40 1.63 4.90
N PHE A 93 -0.99 1.54 6.08
CA PHE A 93 -1.64 2.64 6.76
C PHE A 93 -0.75 3.22 7.84
N VAL A 94 -0.68 4.56 7.87
CA VAL A 94 0.06 5.33 8.87
C VAL A 94 -0.81 6.47 9.37
N LEU A 95 -0.92 6.60 10.69
CA LEU A 95 -1.58 7.72 11.34
C LEU A 95 -0.63 8.92 11.40
N CYS A 96 -0.84 9.89 10.52
CA CYS A 96 -0.05 11.12 10.42
C CYS A 96 -0.84 12.27 11.05
N GLY A 97 -0.46 12.68 12.27
CA GLY A 97 -1.29 13.58 13.07
C GLY A 97 -2.65 12.96 13.35
N SER A 98 -3.72 13.57 12.85
CA SER A 98 -5.10 13.07 12.98
C SER A 98 -5.60 12.28 11.77
N THR A 99 -4.76 12.07 10.74
CA THR A 99 -5.19 11.52 9.46
C THR A 99 -4.55 10.17 9.17
N VAL A 100 -5.37 9.15 8.91
CA VAL A 100 -4.87 7.87 8.39
C VAL A 100 -4.55 8.03 6.91
N ARG A 101 -3.30 7.78 6.54
CA ARG A 101 -2.82 7.85 5.16
C ARG A 101 -2.45 6.46 4.66
N ARG A 102 -2.87 6.14 3.44
CA ARG A 102 -2.34 5.01 2.68
C ARG A 102 -1.03 5.42 2.02
N LEU A 103 0.00 4.62 2.17
CA LEU A 103 1.31 4.81 1.55
C LEU A 103 1.71 3.54 0.81
N VAL A 104 2.43 3.69 -0.30
CA VAL A 104 3.11 2.58 -0.97
C VAL A 104 4.55 2.56 -0.48
N MET A 105 4.95 1.46 0.14
CA MET A 105 6.23 1.28 0.81
C MET A 105 7.11 0.29 0.04
N PRO A 106 8.33 0.66 -0.39
CA PRO A 106 9.33 -0.30 -0.82
C PRO A 106 9.73 -1.22 0.33
N VAL A 107 9.72 -2.53 0.11
CA VAL A 107 10.05 -3.52 1.16
C VAL A 107 11.45 -3.27 1.73
N ALA A 108 12.43 -2.98 0.87
CA ALA A 108 13.81 -2.70 1.29
C ALA A 108 13.94 -1.46 2.21
N LYS A 109 12.94 -0.56 2.23
CA LYS A 109 12.92 0.63 3.08
C LYS A 109 12.04 0.47 4.31
N ALA A 110 11.32 -0.64 4.45
CA ALA A 110 10.36 -0.89 5.53
C ALA A 110 11.00 -1.42 6.81
N ASP A 111 12.33 -1.44 6.91
CA ASP A 111 13.02 -2.03 8.04
C ASP A 111 12.86 -1.18 9.31
N ALA A 112 12.20 -1.76 10.31
CA ALA A 112 11.92 -1.14 11.58
C ALA A 112 13.18 -0.67 12.32
N ARG A 113 14.33 -1.33 12.10
CA ARG A 113 15.61 -0.93 12.70
C ARG A 113 16.05 0.47 12.27
N HIS A 114 15.60 0.92 11.10
CA HIS A 114 15.94 2.22 10.56
C HIS A 114 14.77 3.21 10.62
N LEU A 115 13.53 2.72 10.56
CA LEU A 115 12.35 3.56 10.51
C LEU A 115 11.78 3.95 11.87
N VAL A 116 11.79 3.01 12.82
CA VAL A 116 11.15 3.23 14.12
C VAL A 116 12.01 4.18 14.93
N THR A 117 11.40 5.17 15.56
CA THR A 117 12.07 6.15 16.44
C THR A 117 11.39 6.28 17.79
N GLY A 118 10.28 5.57 17.99
CA GLY A 118 9.52 5.55 19.24
C GLY A 118 8.36 4.58 19.20
N ARG A 119 7.62 4.50 20.30
CA ARG A 119 6.48 3.60 20.45
C ARG A 119 5.40 4.26 21.30
N ALA A 120 4.14 4.12 20.89
CA ALA A 120 2.97 4.56 21.64
C ALA A 120 2.77 3.74 22.92
N THR A 121 2.03 4.29 23.88
CA THR A 121 1.63 3.57 25.09
C THR A 121 0.70 2.40 24.77
N GLU A 122 0.60 1.41 25.67
CA GLU A 122 -0.23 0.22 25.43
C GLU A 122 -1.70 0.55 25.09
N GLY A 123 -2.28 1.52 25.80
CA GLY A 123 -3.65 1.97 25.54
C GLY A 123 -3.81 2.60 24.15
N GLU A 124 -2.85 3.41 23.72
CA GLU A 124 -2.84 4.01 22.38
C GLU A 124 -2.67 2.94 21.30
N ARG A 125 -1.82 1.92 21.52
CA ARG A 125 -1.66 0.81 20.58
C ARG A 125 -2.96 0.04 20.37
N ALA A 126 -3.71 -0.22 21.45
CA ALA A 126 -5.01 -0.88 21.36
C ALA A 126 -6.00 -0.05 20.52
N ALA A 127 -6.06 1.27 20.75
CA ALA A 127 -6.88 2.19 19.95
C ALA A 127 -6.44 2.23 18.47
N MET A 128 -5.14 2.23 18.20
CA MET A 128 -4.59 2.17 16.84
C MET A 128 -4.89 0.83 16.15
N GLY A 129 -4.97 -0.27 16.90
CA GLY A 129 -5.44 -1.56 16.39
C GLY A 129 -6.89 -1.51 15.92
N ALA A 130 -7.77 -0.87 16.69
CA ALA A 130 -9.16 -0.64 16.27
C ALA A 130 -9.24 0.30 15.05
N LEU A 131 -8.42 1.36 15.04
CA LEU A 131 -8.33 2.28 13.89
C LEU A 131 -7.85 1.57 12.62
N LEU A 132 -6.91 0.63 12.72
CA LEU A 132 -6.48 -0.19 11.60
C LEU A 132 -7.63 -1.04 11.05
N ALA A 133 -8.40 -1.69 11.93
CA ALA A 133 -9.55 -2.50 11.52
C ALA A 133 -10.57 -1.66 10.75
N GLU A 134 -10.90 -0.46 11.25
CA GLU A 134 -11.81 0.48 10.59
C GLU A 134 -11.24 0.98 9.25
N ALA A 135 -9.97 1.37 9.21
CA ALA A 135 -9.32 1.83 7.98
C ALA A 135 -9.34 0.76 6.89
N ARG A 136 -9.16 -0.52 7.26
CA ARG A 136 -9.29 -1.66 6.35
C ARG A 136 -10.72 -1.87 5.86
N ALA A 137 -11.70 -1.81 6.75
CA ALA A 137 -13.12 -1.96 6.38
C ALA A 137 -13.54 -0.87 5.39
N HIS A 138 -13.23 0.39 5.71
CA HIS A 138 -13.49 1.52 4.81
C HIS A 138 -12.77 1.38 3.46
N HIS A 139 -11.52 0.90 3.46
CA HIS A 139 -10.80 0.64 2.21
C HIS A 139 -11.45 -0.46 1.38
N ALA A 140 -11.87 -1.57 2.00
CA ALA A 140 -12.55 -2.66 1.32
C ALA A 140 -13.85 -2.17 0.65
N THR A 141 -14.70 -1.44 1.37
CA THR A 141 -15.94 -0.87 0.81
C THR A 141 -15.67 0.05 -0.37
N ARG A 142 -14.62 0.88 -0.29
CA ARG A 142 -14.23 1.76 -1.40
C ARG A 142 -13.76 0.96 -2.61
N SER A 143 -12.89 -0.02 -2.41
CA SER A 143 -12.37 -0.88 -3.48
C SER A 143 -13.48 -1.68 -4.15
N GLU A 144 -14.43 -2.22 -3.38
CA GLU A 144 -15.63 -2.90 -3.90
C GLU A 144 -16.50 -1.96 -4.74
N HIS A 145 -16.72 -0.73 -4.26
CA HIS A 145 -17.48 0.26 -5.01
C HIS A 145 -16.77 0.69 -6.30
N GLU A 146 -15.45 0.88 -6.26
CA GLU A 146 -14.65 1.20 -7.44
C GLU A 146 -14.70 0.06 -8.48
N ALA A 147 -14.61 -1.19 -8.03
CA ALA A 147 -14.74 -2.38 -8.89
C ALA A 147 -16.14 -2.51 -9.49
N TRP A 148 -17.19 -2.33 -8.69
CA TRP A 148 -18.57 -2.32 -9.17
C TRP A 148 -18.79 -1.23 -10.23
N ARG A 149 -18.28 -0.02 -10.00
CA ARG A 149 -18.38 1.07 -10.97
C ARG A 149 -17.67 0.72 -12.27
N GLU A 150 -16.47 0.15 -12.21
CA GLU A 150 -15.74 -0.29 -13.40
C GLU A 150 -16.49 -1.37 -14.18
N GLN A 151 -17.12 -2.32 -13.47
CA GLN A 151 -17.96 -3.35 -14.08
C GLN A 151 -19.16 -2.74 -14.81
N VAL A 152 -19.92 -1.86 -14.15
CA VAL A 152 -21.08 -1.19 -14.77
C VAL A 152 -20.68 -0.39 -16.01
N VAL A 153 -19.54 0.31 -15.95
CA VAL A 153 -19.01 1.04 -17.11
C VAL A 153 -18.64 0.08 -18.25
N ALA A 154 -18.00 -1.05 -17.94
CA ALA A 154 -17.66 -2.06 -18.94
C ALA A 154 -18.90 -2.70 -19.59
N GLU A 155 -19.91 -3.04 -18.79
CA GLU A 155 -21.19 -3.57 -19.28
C GLU A 155 -21.91 -2.56 -20.18
N ALA A 156 -21.92 -1.29 -19.80
CA ALA A 156 -22.53 -0.23 -20.62
C ALA A 156 -21.79 -0.03 -21.96
N HIS A 157 -20.45 -0.15 -21.97
CA HIS A 157 -19.69 -0.17 -23.23
C HIS A 157 -20.01 -1.40 -24.08
N GLY A 158 -20.19 -2.58 -23.47
CA GLY A 158 -20.61 -3.79 -24.19
C GLY A 158 -21.98 -3.62 -24.87
N GLU A 159 -22.97 -3.10 -24.15
CA GLU A 159 -24.30 -2.82 -24.72
C GLU A 159 -24.24 -1.74 -25.84
N ALA A 160 -23.40 -0.71 -25.68
CA ALA A 160 -23.21 0.30 -26.72
C ALA A 160 -22.54 -0.26 -27.97
N ASP A 161 -21.61 -1.21 -27.82
CA ASP A 161 -21.00 -1.93 -28.94
C ASP A 161 -22.05 -2.76 -29.70
N ASP A 162 -22.89 -3.52 -28.98
CA ASP A 162 -23.95 -4.34 -29.58
C ASP A 162 -24.99 -3.51 -30.36
N ARG A 163 -25.14 -2.23 -30.02
CA ARG A 163 -26.05 -1.28 -30.67
C ARG A 163 -25.39 -0.33 -31.68
N GLU A 164 -24.08 -0.49 -31.94
CA GLU A 164 -23.29 0.38 -32.81
C GLU A 164 -23.27 1.87 -32.38
N TRP A 165 -23.39 2.15 -31.08
CA TRP A 165 -23.43 3.51 -30.50
C TRP A 165 -22.13 3.96 -29.83
N CYS A 166 -21.02 3.22 -30.05
CA CYS A 166 -19.76 3.38 -29.33
C CYS A 166 -19.27 4.84 -29.27
N GLY A 167 -19.34 5.56 -30.40
CA GLY A 167 -18.86 6.94 -30.50
C GLY A 167 -19.71 7.94 -29.69
N GLU A 168 -21.03 7.90 -29.84
CA GLU A 168 -21.94 8.78 -29.09
C GLU A 168 -21.92 8.48 -27.58
N PHE A 169 -21.75 7.21 -27.23
CA PHE A 169 -21.63 6.77 -25.85
C PHE A 169 -20.30 7.21 -25.21
N ASP A 170 -19.17 7.08 -25.91
CA ASP A 170 -17.87 7.58 -25.43
C ASP A 170 -17.86 9.10 -25.22
N ASP A 171 -18.56 9.85 -26.07
CA ASP A 171 -18.74 11.30 -25.92
C ASP A 171 -19.64 11.65 -24.73
N PHE A 172 -20.71 10.88 -24.51
CA PHE A 172 -21.54 11.00 -23.31
C PHE A 172 -20.73 10.75 -22.04
N MET A 173 -19.96 9.65 -21.98
CA MET A 173 -19.17 9.26 -20.82
C MET A 173 -18.12 10.32 -20.45
N ALA A 174 -17.41 10.86 -21.45
CA ALA A 174 -16.47 11.96 -21.22
C ALA A 174 -17.16 13.20 -20.65
N ARG A 175 -18.35 13.55 -21.16
CA ARG A 175 -19.10 14.73 -20.71
C ARG A 175 -19.55 14.61 -19.25
N VAL A 176 -19.89 13.42 -18.79
CA VAL A 176 -20.33 13.18 -17.40
C VAL A 176 -19.18 12.81 -16.45
N GLY A 177 -17.93 12.86 -16.93
CA GLY A 177 -16.74 12.60 -16.12
C GLY A 177 -16.48 11.13 -15.82
N LEU A 178 -17.04 10.22 -16.63
CA LEU A 178 -16.79 8.78 -16.53
C LEU A 178 -15.69 8.35 -17.52
N PRO A 179 -14.98 7.24 -17.24
CA PRO A 179 -13.94 6.74 -18.14
C PRO A 179 -14.52 6.38 -19.51
N ARG A 180 -13.80 6.75 -20.58
CA ARG A 180 -14.00 6.19 -21.93
C ARG A 180 -13.45 4.77 -22.00
N LYS A 181 -13.85 4.01 -23.02
CA LYS A 181 -13.23 2.71 -23.31
C LYS A 181 -11.72 2.90 -23.50
N ARG A 182 -10.90 2.16 -22.73
CA ARG A 182 -9.46 2.09 -23.02
C ARG A 182 -9.32 1.49 -24.41
N ALA A 183 -8.58 2.16 -25.29
CA ALA A 183 -8.33 1.68 -26.64
C ALA A 183 -7.54 0.36 -26.61
N ILE A 184 -8.23 -0.75 -26.43
CA ILE A 184 -7.75 -2.06 -26.87
C ILE A 184 -7.98 -2.01 -28.38
N PHE A 185 -6.89 -1.89 -29.14
CA PHE A 185 -6.90 -2.01 -30.60
C PHE A 185 -7.42 -3.40 -30.97
N ASN A 186 -8.74 -3.57 -30.97
CA ASN A 186 -9.46 -4.70 -31.56
C ASN A 186 -10.90 -4.24 -31.80
N GLY A 187 -11.15 -3.77 -33.02
CA GLY A 187 -12.46 -3.98 -33.66
C GLY A 187 -13.47 -2.84 -33.69
N CYS A 188 -13.39 -1.79 -32.86
CA CYS A 188 -14.24 -0.62 -33.09
C CYS A 188 -13.63 0.17 -34.26
N ASN A 189 -14.22 0.02 -35.45
CA ASN A 189 -13.98 0.93 -36.56
C ASN A 189 -14.29 2.33 -36.04
N VAL A 190 -13.24 3.09 -35.72
CA VAL A 190 -13.34 4.52 -35.40
C VAL A 190 -13.74 5.17 -36.71
N GLY A 191 -15.05 5.18 -36.97
CA GLY A 191 -15.66 5.87 -38.09
C GLY A 191 -15.24 7.32 -38.01
N ALA A 192 -14.32 7.69 -38.90
CA ALA A 192 -13.91 9.03 -39.26
C ALA A 192 -14.12 10.09 -38.16
N ALA A 193 -13.05 10.40 -37.41
CA ALA A 193 -12.93 11.70 -36.78
C ALA A 193 -13.24 12.77 -37.85
N ARG A 194 -14.43 13.39 -37.78
CA ARG A 194 -14.73 14.59 -38.57
C ARG A 194 -13.77 15.67 -38.07
N PRO A 195 -12.95 16.28 -38.94
CA PRO A 195 -12.14 17.40 -38.53
C PRO A 195 -13.07 18.53 -38.08
N ALA A 196 -12.79 19.10 -36.92
CA ALA A 196 -13.40 20.33 -36.45
C ALA A 196 -12.97 21.49 -37.36
N GLY A 197 -13.69 21.68 -38.46
CA GLY A 197 -13.57 22.84 -39.33
C GLY A 197 -14.55 23.91 -38.89
N GLY A 198 -14.07 24.89 -38.13
CA GLY A 198 -14.82 26.11 -37.84
C GLY A 198 -15.09 26.94 -39.10
N PRO A 199 -16.02 27.90 -39.06
CA PRO A 199 -16.33 28.75 -40.21
C PRO A 199 -15.14 29.65 -40.52
N ASN A 200 -14.62 29.57 -41.75
CA ASN A 200 -13.67 30.54 -42.29
C ASN A 200 -14.38 31.89 -42.45
N ILE A 201 -13.83 32.88 -41.77
CA ILE A 201 -14.09 34.30 -41.98
C ILE A 201 -13.04 34.77 -42.99
N SER A 202 -13.54 35.29 -44.13
CA SER A 202 -12.85 35.92 -45.28
C SER A 202 -12.17 34.99 -46.28
#